data_AF-A0A429DUX0-F1
#
_entry.id   AF-A0A429DUX0-F1
#
_cell.length_a   1.000
_cell.length_b   1.000
_cell.length_c   1.000
_cell.angle_alpha   90.00
_cell.angle_beta   90.00
_cell.angle_gamma   90.00
#
_symmetry.space_group_name_H-M   'P 1'
#
loop_
_entity.id
_entity.type
_entity.pdbx_description
1 polymer ?
#
loop_
_entity_poly.entity_id
_entity_poly.type
_entity_poly.pdbx_seq_one_letter_code
_entity_poly.pdbx_strand_id
1 'polypeptide(L)'
;MKRSRELAAVGAAMVLATTLVAAGPASGAEAGKGEPAEPSLVGSAKMLRKDGQDVRFAFDAHGLFPESGGTFRVSHVGDGFSAYFRGRIDCLVVGGPVAVVTGIVEDTDVPGLKDRRVGMTVYDSGKRDRLGYSWGPDPEHKQIVPPCLSSATFERVESGDFKAVEWFPPGSGLG
;
A
#
# COMPACT_ATOMS: atom_id res chain seq x y z
N MET A 1 -56.03 -5.44 0.12
CA MET A 1 -56.96 -5.72 -1.00
C MET A 1 -56.83 -4.63 -2.06
N LYS A 2 -57.40 -4.86 -3.26
CA LYS A 2 -57.75 -3.90 -4.36
C LYS A 2 -58.15 -2.50 -3.84
N ARG A 3 -58.01 -1.34 -4.54
CA ARG A 3 -57.74 -0.91 -5.95
C ARG A 3 -57.30 0.59 -5.88
N SER A 4 -56.31 1.18 -6.58
CA SER A 4 -56.15 1.52 -8.02
C SER A 4 -56.45 2.99 -8.44
N ARG A 5 -55.39 3.71 -8.91
CA ARG A 5 -55.34 4.69 -10.04
C ARG A 5 -56.13 6.03 -9.88
N GLU A 6 -56.17 7.07 -10.77
CA GLU A 6 -55.72 7.45 -12.16
C GLU A 6 -55.37 8.98 -12.21
N LEU A 7 -54.79 9.67 -13.23
CA LEU A 7 -53.86 9.40 -14.36
C LEU A 7 -53.35 10.74 -14.99
N ALA A 8 -52.11 10.80 -15.51
CA ALA A 8 -51.62 11.71 -16.57
C ALA A 8 -50.30 11.12 -17.16
N ALA A 9 -50.08 10.85 -18.45
CA ALA A 9 -50.18 11.69 -19.68
C ALA A 9 -49.16 12.85 -19.64
N VAL A 10 -48.24 13.07 -20.61
CA VAL A 10 -48.18 12.85 -22.08
C VAL A 10 -46.72 12.42 -22.44
N GLY A 11 -46.34 11.78 -23.55
CA GLY A 11 -47.07 11.35 -24.75
C GLY A 11 -46.38 11.82 -26.05
N ALA A 12 -45.32 11.13 -26.50
CA ALA A 12 -44.66 11.39 -27.79
C ALA A 12 -44.12 10.07 -28.38
N ALA A 13 -44.59 9.70 -29.58
CA ALA A 13 -44.05 8.56 -30.32
C ALA A 13 -43.05 9.07 -31.36
N MET A 14 -41.81 8.59 -31.32
CA MET A 14 -40.77 8.94 -32.29
C MET A 14 -40.29 7.68 -33.00
N VAL A 15 -40.81 7.45 -34.21
CA VAL A 15 -40.35 6.37 -35.08
C VAL A 15 -39.09 6.85 -35.78
N LEU A 16 -37.94 6.25 -35.46
CA LEU A 16 -36.67 6.45 -36.15
C LEU A 16 -36.15 5.12 -36.68
N ALA A 17 -35.58 5.15 -37.88
CA ALA A 17 -35.30 3.96 -38.67
C ALA A 17 -34.09 3.16 -38.15
N THR A 18 -34.11 1.85 -38.39
CA THR A 18 -33.02 0.94 -38.03
C THR A 18 -31.82 1.08 -38.94
N THR A 19 -30.66 1.42 -38.37
CA THR A 19 -29.35 1.06 -38.91
C THR A 19 -28.63 0.18 -37.89
N LEU A 20 -28.65 -1.14 -38.11
CA LEU A 20 -27.87 -2.10 -37.33
C LEU A 20 -26.38 -1.98 -37.71
N VAL A 21 -25.71 -0.97 -37.13
CA VAL A 21 -24.25 -0.97 -37.04
C VAL A 21 -23.89 -2.07 -36.05
N ALA A 22 -23.41 -3.20 -36.57
CA ALA A 22 -22.83 -4.27 -35.76
C ALA A 22 -21.51 -3.78 -35.16
N ALA A 23 -21.60 -3.06 -34.05
CA ALA A 23 -20.46 -2.77 -33.19
C ALA A 23 -19.96 -4.08 -32.58
N GLY A 24 -19.10 -4.79 -33.32
CA GLY A 24 -18.28 -5.85 -32.75
C GLY A 24 -17.50 -5.29 -31.55
N PRO A 25 -17.17 -6.13 -30.55
CA PRO A 25 -16.51 -5.65 -29.34
C PRO A 25 -15.20 -4.97 -29.74
N ALA A 26 -15.16 -3.65 -29.56
CA ALA A 26 -13.94 -2.87 -29.64
C ALA A 26 -13.09 -3.28 -28.43
N SER A 27 -12.33 -4.36 -28.60
CA SER A 27 -11.29 -4.79 -27.68
C SER A 27 -10.17 -3.75 -27.75
N GLY A 28 -10.39 -2.63 -27.07
CA GLY A 28 -9.37 -1.66 -26.74
C GLY A 28 -8.42 -2.32 -25.76
N ALA A 29 -7.47 -3.07 -26.30
CA ALA A 29 -6.37 -3.62 -25.54
C ALA A 29 -5.55 -2.45 -25.01
N GLU A 30 -5.75 -2.11 -23.72
CA GLU A 30 -4.87 -1.21 -22.97
C GLU A 30 -3.51 -1.88 -22.80
N ALA A 31 -2.71 -1.85 -23.86
CA ALA A 31 -1.36 -2.37 -23.87
C ALA A 31 -0.47 -1.47 -23.00
N GLY A 32 -0.15 -1.88 -21.77
CA GLY A 32 0.78 -1.09 -20.96
C GLY A 32 0.96 -1.40 -19.48
N LYS A 33 0.22 -2.33 -18.87
CA LYS A 33 0.66 -3.00 -17.63
C LYS A 33 0.33 -4.48 -17.72
N GLY A 34 1.35 -5.33 -17.61
CA GLY A 34 1.13 -6.76 -17.40
C GLY A 34 0.51 -7.00 -16.02
N GLU A 35 -0.07 -8.18 -15.83
CA GLU A 35 -0.36 -8.66 -14.47
C GLU A 35 0.94 -8.70 -13.66
N PRO A 36 0.92 -8.40 -12.35
CA PRO A 36 2.11 -8.49 -11.51
C PRO A 36 2.77 -9.86 -11.60
N ALA A 37 4.11 -9.89 -11.61
CA ALA A 37 4.89 -11.12 -11.68
C ALA A 37 5.50 -11.54 -10.33
N GLU A 38 5.28 -10.73 -9.28
CA GLU A 38 5.76 -10.95 -7.91
C GLU A 38 4.96 -10.06 -6.93
N PRO A 39 4.94 -10.36 -5.62
CA PRO A 39 4.45 -9.41 -4.63
C PRO A 39 5.36 -8.18 -4.58
N SER A 40 4.79 -7.02 -4.27
CA SER A 40 5.59 -5.80 -4.07
C SER A 40 4.95 -4.85 -3.06
N LEU A 41 5.79 -4.03 -2.43
CA LEU A 41 5.41 -2.82 -1.70
C LEU A 41 6.29 -1.68 -2.20
N VAL A 42 5.70 -0.78 -2.99
CA VAL A 42 6.39 0.36 -3.60
C VAL A 42 5.71 1.68 -3.26
N GLY A 43 6.46 2.78 -3.33
CA GLY A 43 5.92 4.13 -3.22
C GLY A 43 6.42 4.88 -2.00
N SER A 44 5.79 6.03 -1.71
CA SER A 44 6.21 6.89 -0.59
C SER A 44 5.09 7.81 -0.14
N ALA A 45 5.00 8.04 1.16
CA ALA A 45 4.00 8.91 1.75
C ALA A 45 4.52 9.69 2.96
N LYS A 46 3.93 10.88 3.17
CA LYS A 46 4.04 11.69 4.37
C LYS A 46 2.88 11.36 5.31
N MET A 47 3.18 11.19 6.61
CA MET A 47 2.19 10.90 7.64
C MET A 47 1.49 12.19 8.11
N LEU A 48 0.22 12.05 8.54
CA LEU A 48 -0.63 13.14 9.03
C LEU A 48 -0.26 13.52 10.46
N ARG A 49 0.40 14.68 10.61
CA ARG A 49 0.96 15.15 11.87
C ARG A 49 0.41 16.53 12.26
N LYS A 50 -0.28 16.59 13.40
CA LYS A 50 -1.00 17.80 13.90
C LYS A 50 -0.08 18.88 14.46
N ASP A 51 1.10 18.46 14.91
CA ASP A 51 2.23 19.29 15.36
C ASP A 51 3.01 19.90 14.19
N GLY A 52 2.71 19.51 12.94
CA GLY A 52 3.38 20.01 11.74
C GLY A 52 4.69 19.27 11.41
N GLN A 53 5.05 18.23 12.15
CA GLN A 53 6.26 17.44 11.88
C GLN A 53 6.16 16.73 10.51
N ASP A 54 7.26 16.70 9.76
CA ASP A 54 7.35 16.01 8.48
C ASP A 54 7.95 14.61 8.68
N VAL A 55 7.07 13.60 8.73
CA VAL A 55 7.44 12.19 8.83
C VAL A 55 7.10 11.48 7.54
N ARG A 56 8.11 10.87 6.91
CA ARG A 56 7.96 10.20 5.61
C ARG A 56 8.52 8.79 5.64
N PHE A 57 7.86 7.92 4.89
CA PHE A 57 8.28 6.55 4.62
C PHE A 57 8.31 6.35 3.10
N ALA A 58 9.31 5.61 2.63
CA ALA A 58 9.43 5.17 1.25
C ALA A 58 9.85 3.70 1.20
N PHE A 59 9.29 2.96 0.24
CA PHE A 59 9.54 1.54 0.02
C PHE A 59 9.80 1.27 -1.47
N ASP A 60 10.70 0.35 -1.73
CA ASP A 60 10.94 -0.27 -3.02
C ASP A 60 11.25 -1.75 -2.75
N ALA A 61 10.21 -2.52 -2.44
CA ALA A 61 10.31 -3.90 -1.95
C ALA A 61 9.58 -4.87 -2.89
N HIS A 62 10.21 -6.01 -3.19
CA HIS A 62 9.75 -6.98 -4.20
C HIS A 62 10.01 -8.41 -3.76
N GLY A 63 9.34 -9.38 -4.41
CA GLY A 63 9.41 -10.80 -4.11
C GLY A 63 8.57 -11.23 -2.89
N LEU A 64 8.69 -12.51 -2.52
CA LEU A 64 8.07 -13.10 -1.33
C LEU A 64 9.15 -13.62 -0.39
N PHE A 65 8.97 -13.50 0.92
CA PHE A 65 9.89 -14.12 1.88
C PHE A 65 9.94 -15.65 1.71
N PRO A 66 11.12 -16.30 1.73
CA PRO A 66 12.44 -15.75 2.11
C PRO A 66 13.26 -15.06 1.01
N GLU A 67 12.87 -15.14 -0.27
CA GLU A 67 13.63 -14.56 -1.40
C GLU A 67 13.44 -13.03 -1.58
N SER A 68 12.45 -12.43 -0.91
CA SER A 68 12.12 -11.00 -0.97
C SER A 68 13.29 -10.07 -0.63
N GLY A 69 13.36 -8.94 -1.34
CA GLY A 69 14.39 -7.92 -1.12
C GLY A 69 13.95 -6.52 -1.53
N GLY A 70 14.92 -5.63 -1.73
CA GLY A 70 14.69 -4.22 -2.04
C GLY A 70 15.15 -3.28 -0.92
N THR A 71 14.58 -2.07 -0.85
CA THR A 71 15.01 -1.03 0.11
C THR A 71 13.85 -0.30 0.80
N PHE A 72 14.18 0.34 1.93
CA PHE A 72 13.28 1.25 2.63
C PHE A 72 14.02 2.52 3.10
N ARG A 73 13.29 3.61 3.28
CA ARG A 73 13.76 4.84 3.93
C ARG A 73 12.69 5.43 4.83
N VAL A 74 13.12 5.93 6.00
CA VAL A 74 12.32 6.72 6.94
C VAL A 74 13.04 8.04 7.20
N SER A 75 12.29 9.13 7.32
CA SER A 75 12.81 10.43 7.78
C SER A 75 11.78 11.17 8.61
N HIS A 76 12.22 11.82 9.68
CA HIS A 76 11.43 12.60 10.63
C HIS A 76 12.12 13.96 10.84
N VAL A 77 11.46 15.06 10.48
CA VAL A 77 11.96 16.43 10.69
C VAL A 77 10.89 17.24 11.43
N GLY A 78 11.28 17.97 12.46
CA GLY A 78 10.38 18.78 13.27
C GLY A 78 11.07 19.32 14.52
N ASP A 79 10.49 20.32 15.19
CA ASP A 79 10.91 20.81 16.52
C ASP A 79 12.43 21.05 16.71
N GLY A 80 13.13 21.47 15.65
CA GLY A 80 14.56 21.72 15.65
C GLY A 80 15.46 20.49 15.46
N PHE A 81 14.90 19.28 15.30
CA PHE A 81 15.63 18.05 15.01
C PHE A 81 15.35 17.50 13.59
N SER A 82 16.26 16.64 13.16
CA SER A 82 16.12 15.74 12.01
C SER A 82 16.62 14.37 12.43
N ALA A 83 15.95 13.32 11.95
CA ALA A 83 16.39 11.94 12.06
C ALA A 83 16.04 11.19 10.77
N TYR A 84 16.89 10.26 10.33
CA TYR A 84 16.60 9.35 9.23
C TYR A 84 17.23 7.98 9.44
N PHE A 85 16.66 7.00 8.75
CA PHE A 85 17.32 5.71 8.53
C PHE A 85 16.88 5.10 7.21
N ARG A 86 17.73 4.24 6.65
CA ARG A 86 17.45 3.43 5.46
C ARG A 86 18.21 2.11 5.53
N GLY A 87 17.82 1.18 4.68
CA GLY A 87 18.58 -0.04 4.42
C GLY A 87 17.84 -1.01 3.53
N ARG A 88 18.30 -2.26 3.52
CA ARG A 88 17.74 -3.36 2.73
C ARG A 88 16.53 -4.01 3.40
N ILE A 89 15.56 -4.42 2.60
CA ILE A 89 14.46 -5.30 3.00
C ILE A 89 15.00 -6.74 3.18
N ASP A 90 14.50 -7.44 4.20
CA ASP A 90 14.80 -8.86 4.47
C ASP A 90 13.55 -9.72 4.74
N CYS A 91 12.36 -9.12 4.67
CA CYS A 91 11.10 -9.81 4.40
C CYS A 91 10.12 -8.87 3.69
N LEU A 92 9.41 -9.38 2.69
CA LEU A 92 8.10 -8.90 2.24
C LEU A 92 7.09 -10.06 2.27
N VAL A 93 5.93 -9.82 2.88
CA VAL A 93 4.72 -10.64 2.74
C VAL A 93 3.55 -9.71 2.46
N VAL A 94 2.74 -10.03 1.46
CA VAL A 94 1.52 -9.28 1.12
C VAL A 94 0.30 -10.21 1.22
N GLY A 95 -0.77 -9.73 1.87
CA GLY A 95 -2.07 -10.38 1.98
C GLY A 95 -3.17 -9.37 1.67
N GLY A 96 -3.75 -9.48 0.48
CA GLY A 96 -4.62 -8.49 -0.15
C GLY A 96 -4.05 -7.06 -0.04
N PRO A 97 -4.76 -6.13 0.63
CA PRO A 97 -4.32 -4.74 0.82
C PRO A 97 -3.23 -4.56 1.90
N VAL A 98 -2.82 -5.60 2.63
CA VAL A 98 -1.84 -5.47 3.72
C VAL A 98 -0.49 -5.99 3.28
N ALA A 99 0.54 -5.14 3.35
CA ALA A 99 1.93 -5.54 3.21
C ALA A 99 2.65 -5.45 4.56
N VAL A 100 3.31 -6.52 4.98
CA VAL A 100 4.25 -6.51 6.12
C VAL A 100 5.66 -6.62 5.54
N VAL A 101 6.52 -5.70 5.95
CA VAL A 101 7.93 -5.72 5.61
C VAL A 101 8.81 -5.69 6.86
N THR A 102 9.97 -6.32 6.75
CA THR A 102 11.10 -6.03 7.64
C THR A 102 12.33 -5.69 6.84
N GLY A 103 13.24 -4.93 7.45
CA GLY A 103 14.52 -4.61 6.86
C GLY A 103 15.59 -4.31 7.90
N ILE A 104 16.84 -4.48 7.50
CA ILE A 104 18.02 -4.17 8.32
C ILE A 104 18.45 -2.74 8.02
N VAL A 105 18.62 -1.91 9.06
CA VAL A 105 19.09 -0.52 8.91
C VAL A 105 20.58 -0.50 8.61
N GLU A 106 20.98 0.12 7.51
CA GLU A 106 22.36 0.15 7.02
C GLU A 106 22.98 1.56 7.12
N ASP A 107 22.16 2.61 7.15
CA ASP A 107 22.60 4.00 7.16
C ASP A 107 21.58 4.88 7.89
N THR A 108 22.05 5.65 8.88
CA THR A 108 21.22 6.41 9.84
C THR A 108 22.04 7.41 10.64
N ASP A 109 21.41 8.49 11.11
CA ASP A 109 21.92 9.40 12.15
C ASP A 109 21.43 9.05 13.58
N VAL A 110 20.54 8.05 13.73
CA VAL A 110 19.96 7.63 15.01
C VAL A 110 20.91 6.69 15.77
N PRO A 111 21.38 7.05 16.98
CA PRO A 111 22.27 6.20 17.76
C PRO A 111 21.69 4.82 18.08
N GLY A 112 22.48 3.77 17.88
CA GLY A 112 22.10 2.38 18.21
C GLY A 112 21.09 1.71 17.27
N LEU A 113 20.64 2.39 16.22
CA LEU A 113 19.67 1.86 15.26
C LEU A 113 20.33 1.10 14.08
N LYS A 114 21.60 1.37 13.76
CA LYS A 114 22.32 0.67 12.69
C LYS A 114 22.47 -0.82 12.99
N ASP A 115 22.41 -1.63 11.93
CA ASP A 115 22.42 -3.10 11.90
C ASP A 115 21.26 -3.79 12.66
N ARG A 116 20.27 -3.01 13.13
CA ARG A 116 19.02 -3.52 13.70
C ARG A 116 18.01 -3.88 12.60
N ARG A 117 17.23 -4.93 12.83
CA ARG A 117 15.98 -5.15 12.08
C ARG A 117 14.89 -4.22 12.62
N VAL A 118 14.18 -3.59 11.72
CA VAL A 118 12.91 -2.90 11.98
C VAL A 118 11.80 -3.53 11.15
N GLY A 119 10.55 -3.43 11.62
CA GLY A 119 9.37 -3.88 10.90
C GLY A 119 8.39 -2.75 10.64
N MET A 120 7.78 -2.74 9.46
CA MET A 120 6.67 -1.85 9.12
C MET A 120 5.51 -2.62 8.48
N THR A 121 4.30 -2.12 8.72
CA THR A 121 3.07 -2.63 8.13
C THR A 121 2.44 -1.51 7.31
N VAL A 122 2.10 -1.76 6.07
CA VAL A 122 1.30 -0.86 5.23
C VAL A 122 -0.08 -1.50 5.01
N TYR A 123 -1.11 -0.68 5.09
CA TYR A 123 -2.45 -1.01 4.62
C TYR A 123 -2.79 -0.07 3.46
N ASP A 124 -2.72 -0.62 2.24
CA ASP A 124 -3.11 0.02 0.98
C ASP A 124 -4.64 0.13 0.95
N SER A 125 -5.12 1.37 0.99
CA SER A 125 -6.53 1.73 0.85
C SER A 125 -6.68 2.80 -0.24
N GLY A 126 -5.73 2.81 -1.19
CA GLY A 126 -5.44 3.96 -2.04
C GLY A 126 -5.29 5.25 -1.23
N LYS A 127 -6.14 6.25 -1.49
CA LYS A 127 -6.07 7.58 -0.86
C LYS A 127 -6.41 7.65 0.64
N ARG A 128 -6.32 6.54 1.38
CA ARG A 128 -6.59 6.41 2.83
C ARG A 128 -5.60 5.48 3.55
N ASP A 129 -4.41 5.33 2.98
CA ASP A 129 -3.34 4.49 3.51
C ASP A 129 -3.01 4.72 4.99
N ARG A 130 -2.60 3.62 5.62
CA ARG A 130 -2.18 3.59 7.03
C ARG A 130 -0.87 2.84 7.18
N LEU A 131 -0.06 3.28 8.13
CA LEU A 131 1.25 2.67 8.42
C LEU A 131 1.36 2.28 9.90
N GLY A 132 2.06 1.18 10.17
CA GLY A 132 2.46 0.72 11.49
C GLY A 132 3.97 0.45 11.50
N TYR A 133 4.60 0.55 12.67
CA TYR A 133 6.03 0.31 12.81
C TYR A 133 6.42 -0.26 14.17
N SER A 134 7.40 -1.17 14.17
CA SER A 134 7.79 -1.97 15.34
C SER A 134 8.38 -1.17 16.50
N TRP A 135 9.02 -0.02 16.22
CA TRP A 135 9.70 0.79 17.23
C TRP A 135 8.78 1.76 18.02
N GLY A 136 7.51 1.92 17.61
CA GLY A 136 6.55 2.76 18.34
C GLY A 136 6.26 2.23 19.76
N PRO A 137 5.98 0.93 19.91
CA PRO A 137 5.94 0.25 21.22
C PRO A 137 7.31 -0.03 21.87
N ASP A 138 8.43 0.42 21.29
CA ASP A 138 9.79 0.12 21.75
C ASP A 138 10.72 1.36 21.71
N PRO A 139 10.43 2.38 22.54
CA PRO A 139 11.17 3.64 22.55
C PRO A 139 12.63 3.50 23.03
N GLU A 140 12.97 2.39 23.71
CA GLU A 140 14.32 2.08 24.16
C GLU A 140 15.07 1.14 23.20
N HIS A 141 14.44 0.76 22.08
CA HIS A 141 15.00 -0.11 21.04
C HIS A 141 15.52 -1.45 21.63
N LYS A 142 14.76 -2.05 22.55
CA LYS A 142 15.10 -3.30 23.26
C LYS A 142 14.53 -4.56 22.60
N GLN A 143 13.51 -4.42 21.75
CA GLN A 143 12.87 -5.56 21.11
C GLN A 143 13.74 -6.12 19.98
N ILE A 144 13.69 -7.44 19.83
CA ILE A 144 14.23 -8.16 18.67
C ILE A 144 13.05 -8.33 17.72
N VAL A 145 13.16 -7.77 16.52
CA VAL A 145 12.19 -7.98 15.44
C VAL A 145 12.61 -9.24 14.67
N PRO A 146 11.80 -10.31 14.63
CA PRO A 146 11.95 -11.40 13.67
C PRO A 146 11.61 -10.92 12.25
N PRO A 147 12.04 -11.61 11.18
CA PRO A 147 11.52 -11.36 9.84
C PRO A 147 9.98 -11.37 9.81
N CYS A 148 9.40 -10.53 8.97
CA CYS A 148 7.95 -10.47 8.73
C CYS A 148 7.06 -10.09 9.95
N LEU A 149 7.62 -9.48 11.02
CA LEU A 149 6.85 -9.01 12.18
C LEU A 149 6.85 -7.49 12.32
N SER A 150 5.68 -6.91 12.60
CA SER A 150 5.46 -5.47 12.76
C SER A 150 4.18 -5.19 13.58
N SER A 151 3.88 -3.92 13.88
CA SER A 151 2.66 -3.50 14.59
C SER A 151 1.42 -3.43 13.69
N ALA A 152 0.25 -3.27 14.31
CA ALA A 152 -0.94 -2.77 13.60
C ALA A 152 -0.72 -1.35 13.05
N THR A 153 -1.49 -0.94 12.04
CA THR A 153 -1.33 0.36 11.36
C THR A 153 -2.01 1.49 12.13
N PHE A 154 -1.25 2.34 12.82
CA PHE A 154 -1.77 3.44 13.64
C PHE A 154 -1.61 4.82 12.99
N GLU A 155 -0.55 5.04 12.21
CA GLU A 155 -0.37 6.26 11.40
C GLU A 155 -1.42 6.34 10.28
N ARG A 156 -1.62 7.56 9.78
CA ARG A 156 -2.45 7.87 8.60
C ARG A 156 -1.60 8.64 7.59
N VAL A 157 -1.76 8.35 6.31
CA VAL A 157 -1.17 9.17 5.25
C VAL A 157 -1.88 10.52 5.16
N GLU A 158 -1.09 11.58 4.94
CA GLU A 158 -1.55 12.92 4.56
C GLU A 158 -1.45 13.13 3.04
N SER A 159 -0.32 12.74 2.46
CA SER A 159 -0.01 12.90 1.04
C SER A 159 1.02 11.87 0.57
N GLY A 160 1.03 11.57 -0.73
CA GLY A 160 1.68 10.37 -1.27
C GLY A 160 0.74 9.17 -1.25
N ASP A 161 1.29 7.99 -1.57
CA ASP A 161 0.55 6.75 -1.84
C ASP A 161 1.54 5.58 -1.68
N PHE A 162 1.10 4.45 -1.15
CA PHE A 162 1.81 3.17 -1.25
C PHE A 162 1.01 2.23 -2.16
N LYS A 163 1.70 1.43 -2.96
CA LYS A 163 1.08 0.30 -3.66
C LYS A 163 1.56 -1.00 -3.03
N ALA A 164 0.65 -1.67 -2.32
CA ALA A 164 0.80 -3.09 -2.02
C ALA A 164 0.29 -3.91 -3.20
N VAL A 165 0.99 -4.98 -3.55
CA VAL A 165 0.59 -5.92 -4.60
C VAL A 165 0.69 -7.33 -4.04
N GLU A 166 -0.47 -7.96 -3.89
CA GLU A 166 -0.57 -9.39 -3.63
C GLU A 166 -0.40 -10.15 -4.95
N TRP A 167 0.48 -11.16 -4.97
CA TRP A 167 0.58 -12.11 -6.06
C TRP A 167 1.09 -13.45 -5.51
N PHE A 168 0.41 -14.54 -5.89
CA PHE A 168 0.85 -15.90 -5.60
C PHE A 168 1.05 -16.64 -6.93
N PRO A 169 2.26 -17.18 -7.21
CA PRO A 169 2.49 -17.96 -8.41
C PRO A 169 1.50 -19.13 -8.54
N PRO A 170 1.03 -19.47 -9.76
CA PRO A 170 0.26 -20.68 -9.98
C PRO A 170 1.02 -21.92 -9.50
N GLY A 171 0.49 -22.59 -8.47
CA GLY A 171 1.09 -23.77 -7.86
C GLY A 171 1.84 -23.53 -6.54
N SER A 172 2.15 -22.29 -6.16
CA SER A 172 2.76 -21.98 -4.85
C SER A 172 1.71 -21.83 -3.74
N GLY A 173 0.73 -22.73 -3.70
CA GLY A 173 -0.26 -22.75 -2.63
C GLY A 173 0.44 -22.97 -1.28
N LEU A 174 0.07 -22.18 -0.26
CA LEU A 174 0.49 -22.40 1.12
C LEU A 174 -0.13 -23.73 1.60
N GLY A 175 0.69 -24.77 1.65
CA GLY A 175 0.34 -26.14 2.06
C GLY A 175 0.90 -26.52 3.42
#